data_AF-A0A3G8JV03-F1
#
_entry.id   AF-A0A3G8JV03-F1
#
_cell.length_a   1.000
_cell.length_b   1.000
_cell.length_c   1.000
_cell.angle_alpha   90.00
_cell.angle_beta   90.00
_cell.angle_gamma   90.00
#
_symmetry.space_group_name_H-M   'P 1'
#
loop_
_entity.id
_entity.type
_entity.pdbx_description
1 polymer ?
#
loop_
_entity_poly.entity_id
_entity_poly.type
_entity_poly.pdbx_seq_one_letter_code
_entity_poly.pdbx_strand_id
1 'polypeptide(L)'
;MSNSNEIPQTPTTAAYYLQSAIAFAVSLATAVVGILYLPLDPWQRGFLAITALFLTSSTFTLAKVVRDRQEQTTVRARLDEARMDKIMAEHDPFNRVA
;
A
#
# COMPACT_ATOMS: atom_id res chain seq x y z
N MET A 1 -12.99 -22.97 -18.97
CA MET A 1 -11.89 -22.97 -17.99
C MET A 1 -11.94 -21.67 -17.20
N SER A 2 -12.65 -21.65 -16.07
CA SER A 2 -12.62 -20.53 -15.14
C SER A 2 -11.43 -20.72 -14.21
N ASN A 3 -10.41 -19.88 -14.37
CA ASN A 3 -9.38 -19.66 -13.36
C ASN A 3 -9.35 -18.14 -13.10
N SER A 4 -10.44 -17.66 -12.52
CA SER A 4 -10.48 -16.37 -11.84
C SER A 4 -9.55 -16.47 -10.64
N ASN A 5 -8.31 -16.03 -10.85
CA ASN A 5 -7.32 -15.78 -9.80
C ASN A 5 -7.78 -14.53 -9.01
N GLU A 6 -8.97 -14.59 -8.40
CA GLU A 6 -9.43 -13.58 -7.46
C GLU A 6 -8.61 -13.75 -6.20
N ILE A 7 -7.53 -12.98 -6.07
CA ILE A 7 -6.79 -12.87 -4.83
C ILE A 7 -7.75 -12.25 -3.81
N PRO A 8 -8.21 -12.98 -2.78
CA PRO A 8 -9.14 -12.44 -1.81
C PRO A 8 -8.45 -11.29 -1.06
N GLN A 9 -8.82 -10.05 -1.37
CA GLN A 9 -8.34 -8.87 -0.67
C GLN A 9 -9.02 -8.85 0.71
N THR A 10 -8.44 -9.57 1.67
CA THR A 10 -8.96 -9.63 3.04
C THR A 10 -8.86 -8.23 3.64
N PRO A 11 -9.98 -7.59 4.03
CA PRO A 11 -9.94 -6.26 4.60
C PRO A 11 -9.14 -6.30 5.89
N THR A 12 -8.11 -5.46 5.99
CA THR A 12 -7.31 -5.34 7.21
C THR A 12 -8.18 -4.72 8.31
N THR A 13 -8.34 -5.43 9.42
CA THR A 13 -9.10 -4.93 10.58
C THR A 13 -8.40 -3.69 11.16
N ALA A 14 -9.17 -2.68 11.56
CA ALA A 14 -8.65 -1.43 12.14
C ALA A 14 -7.69 -1.66 13.33
N ALA A 15 -7.92 -2.73 14.11
CA ALA A 15 -7.04 -3.15 15.21
C ALA A 15 -5.61 -3.48 14.74
N TYR A 16 -5.46 -4.18 13.62
CA TYR A 16 -4.14 -4.54 13.07
C TYR A 16 -3.39 -3.32 12.51
N TYR A 17 -4.13 -2.39 11.89
CA TYR A 17 -3.55 -1.11 11.47
C TYR A 17 -3.02 -0.32 12.68
N LEU A 18 -3.81 -0.19 13.75
CA LEU A 18 -3.38 0.50 14.96
C LEU A 18 -2.15 -0.18 15.61
N GLN A 19 -2.16 -1.51 15.71
CA GLN A 19 -1.02 -2.27 16.23
C GLN A 19 0.27 -2.01 15.45
N SER A 20 0.20 -2.04 14.12
CA SER A 20 1.37 -1.81 13.27
C SER A 20 1.88 -0.36 13.37
N ALA A 21 1.00 0.62 13.50
CA ALA A 21 1.37 2.01 13.75
C ALA A 21 2.11 2.17 15.10
N ILE A 22 1.62 1.52 16.15
CA ILE A 22 2.27 1.52 17.48
C ILE A 22 3.63 0.83 17.41
N ALA A 23 3.72 -0.36 16.79
CA ALA A 23 4.98 -1.09 16.64
C ALA A 23 6.03 -0.28 15.88
N PHE A 24 5.61 0.41 14.81
CA PHE A 24 6.47 1.32 14.07
C PHE A 24 6.97 2.48 14.94
N ALA A 25 6.09 3.13 15.70
CA ALA A 25 6.46 4.23 16.59
C ALA A 25 7.48 3.79 17.66
N VAL A 26 7.25 2.62 18.27
CA VAL A 26 8.17 2.02 19.27
C VAL A 26 9.53 1.70 18.62
N SER A 27 9.53 1.11 17.42
CA SER A 27 10.76 0.82 16.68
C SER A 27 11.54 2.08 16.34
N LEU A 28 10.86 3.13 15.86
CA LEU A 28 11.50 4.40 15.52
C LEU A 28 12.07 5.10 16.76
N ALA A 29 11.32 5.12 17.86
CA ALA A 29 11.78 5.65 19.14
C ALA A 29 13.02 4.89 19.65
N THR A 30 13.01 3.56 19.55
CA THR A 30 14.15 2.73 19.95
C THR A 30 15.38 3.03 19.10
N ALA A 31 15.23 3.22 17.78
CA ALA A 31 16.33 3.62 16.90
C ALA A 31 16.91 4.99 17.29
N VAL A 32 16.05 5.97 17.58
CA VAL A 32 16.48 7.31 18.03
C VAL A 32 17.23 7.22 19.36
N VAL A 33 16.70 6.50 20.34
CA VAL A 33 17.37 6.27 21.64
C VAL A 33 18.72 5.59 21.42
N GLY A 34 18.81 4.58 20.55
CA GLY A 34 20.06 3.92 20.21
C GLY A 34 21.11 4.87 19.62
N ILE A 35 20.71 5.79 18.73
CA ILE A 35 21.59 6.83 18.18
C ILE A 35 22.06 7.80 19.28
N LEU A 36 21.22 8.11 20.26
CA LEU A 36 21.57 9.02 21.37
C LEU A 36 22.53 8.40 22.38
N TYR A 37 22.39 7.10 22.68
CA TYR A 37 23.25 6.37 23.62
C TYR A 37 24.61 5.95 23.03
N LEU A 38 24.78 6.05 21.72
CA LEU A 38 26.02 5.66 21.06
C LEU A 38 27.13 6.68 21.35
N PRO A 39 28.32 6.26 21.83
CA PRO A 39 29.44 7.15 22.11
C PRO A 39 30.14 7.55 20.80
N LEU A 40 29.50 8.42 20.03
CA LEU A 40 30.00 8.94 18.76
C LEU A 40 30.24 10.45 18.83
N ASP A 41 31.05 10.95 17.91
CA ASP A 41 31.21 12.39 17.72
C ASP A 41 29.87 13.03 17.29
N PRO A 42 29.56 14.27 17.74
CA PRO A 42 28.33 14.96 17.36
C PRO A 42 28.08 15.00 15.84
N TRP A 43 29.12 15.10 15.03
CA TRP A 43 29.00 15.12 13.58
C TRP A 43 28.49 13.79 13.00
N GLN A 44 29.08 12.68 13.46
CA GLN A 44 28.72 11.33 13.01
C GLN A 44 27.31 10.97 13.46
N ARG A 45 26.95 11.37 14.69
CA ARG A 45 25.59 11.23 15.22
C ARG A 45 24.57 12.02 14.40
N GLY A 46 24.92 13.23 13.97
CA GLY A 46 24.09 14.06 13.09
C GLY A 46 23.84 13.40 11.74
N PHE A 47 24.88 12.83 11.12
CA PHE A 47 24.74 12.06 9.87
C PHE A 47 23.75 10.90 10.03
N LEU A 48 23.93 10.05 11.06
CA LEU A 48 23.03 8.92 11.32
C LEU A 48 21.59 9.36 11.57
N ALA A 49 21.39 10.44 12.33
CA ALA A 49 20.06 10.98 12.59
C ALA A 49 19.36 11.45 11.30
N ILE A 50 20.04 12.23 10.46
CA ILE A 50 19.47 12.73 9.19
C ILE A 50 19.22 11.56 8.23
N THR A 51 20.16 10.62 8.11
CA THR A 51 20.00 9.43 7.27
C THR A 51 18.79 8.60 7.71
N ALA A 52 18.62 8.35 9.01
CA ALA A 52 17.48 7.58 9.54
C ALA A 52 16.14 8.29 9.27
N LEU A 53 16.07 9.60 9.47
CA LEU A 53 14.85 10.40 9.20
C LEU A 53 14.51 10.42 7.71
N PHE A 54 15.49 10.67 6.85
CA PHE A 54 15.29 10.71 5.39
C PHE A 54 14.90 9.34 4.85
N LEU A 55 15.58 8.28 5.29
CA LEU A 55 15.27 6.90 4.88
C LEU A 55 13.83 6.54 5.27
N THR A 56 13.43 6.80 6.51
CA THR A 56 12.08 6.54 7.02
C THR A 56 11.02 7.27 6.18
N SER A 57 11.22 8.56 5.91
CA SER A 57 10.30 9.36 5.09
C SER A 57 10.19 8.85 3.65
N SER A 58 11.32 8.48 3.04
CA SER A 58 11.37 7.91 1.69
C SER A 58 10.65 6.55 1.64
N THR A 59 10.84 5.69 2.63
CA THR A 59 10.13 4.40 2.72
C THR A 59 8.62 4.58 2.82
N PHE A 60 8.12 5.56 3.58
CA PHE A 60 6.68 5.87 3.62
C PHE A 60 6.15 6.39 2.28
N THR A 61 6.93 7.21 1.58
CA THR A 61 6.56 7.68 0.25
C THR A 61 6.47 6.52 -0.73
N LEU A 62 7.47 5.63 -0.73
CA LEU A 62 7.45 4.42 -1.55
C LEU A 62 6.29 3.50 -1.18
N ALA A 63 5.98 3.33 0.10
CA ALA A 63 4.83 2.54 0.57
C ALA A 63 3.50 3.11 0.07
N LYS A 64 3.34 4.45 0.06
CA LYS A 64 2.17 5.09 -0.57
C LYS A 64 2.09 4.77 -2.05
N VAL A 65 3.19 4.94 -2.79
CA VAL A 65 3.23 4.62 -4.24
C VAL A 65 2.84 3.17 -4.50
N VAL A 66 3.32 2.21 -3.69
CA VAL A 66 2.97 0.79 -3.84
C VAL A 66 1.48 0.56 -3.57
N ARG A 67 0.93 1.18 -2.52
CA ARG A 67 -0.51 1.09 -2.19
C ARG A 67 -1.37 1.70 -3.30
N ASP A 68 -1.01 2.89 -3.77
CA ASP A 68 -1.73 3.59 -4.83
C ASP A 68 -1.76 2.74 -6.12
N ARG A 69 -0.67 2.01 -6.42
CA ARG A 69 -0.62 1.06 -7.54
C ARG A 69 -1.58 -0.12 -7.36
N GLN A 70 -1.65 -0.71 -6.17
CA GLN A 70 -2.58 -1.80 -5.85
C GLN A 70 -4.04 -1.36 -5.97
N GLU A 71 -4.36 -0.16 -5.49
CA GLU A 71 -5.70 0.44 -5.60
C GLU A 71 -6.06 0.70 -7.07
N GLN A 72 -5.16 1.28 -7.88
CA GLN A 72 -5.39 1.50 -9.30
C GLN A 72 -5.64 0.20 -10.09
N THR A 73 -4.87 -0.86 -9.82
CA THR A 73 -5.07 -2.17 -10.47
C THR A 73 -6.45 -2.74 -10.16
N THR A 74 -6.90 -2.63 -8.90
CA THR A 74 -8.22 -3.13 -8.48
C THR A 74 -9.36 -2.34 -9.13
N VAL A 75 -9.24 -1.01 -9.20
CA VAL A 75 -10.26 -0.15 -9.82
C VAL A 75 -10.38 -0.40 -11.32
N ARG A 76 -9.25 -0.59 -12.02
CA ARG A 76 -9.27 -0.88 -13.47
C ARG A 76 -9.96 -2.21 -13.77
N ALA A 77 -9.69 -3.26 -12.99
CA ALA A 77 -10.34 -4.55 -13.16
C ALA A 77 -11.88 -4.46 -13.08
N ARG A 78 -12.41 -3.70 -12.10
CA ARG A 78 -13.87 -3.50 -11.95
C ARG A 78 -14.46 -2.64 -13.07
N LEU A 79 -13.70 -1.65 -13.56
CA LEU A 79 -14.15 -0.82 -14.69
C LEU A 79 -14.20 -1.63 -15.99
N ASP A 80 -13.21 -2.49 -16.22
CA ASP A 80 -13.18 -3.38 -17.37
C ASP A 80 -14.36 -4.35 -17.33
N GLU A 81 -14.66 -4.95 -16.18
CA GLU A 81 -15.85 -5.78 -15.98
C GLU A 81 -17.16 -5.02 -16.29
N ALA A 82 -17.37 -3.85 -15.69
CA ALA A 82 -18.58 -3.06 -15.95
C ALA A 82 -18.69 -2.57 -17.41
N ARG A 83 -17.56 -2.32 -18.09
CA ARG A 83 -17.53 -2.00 -19.52
C ARG A 83 -17.87 -3.21 -20.37
N MET A 84 -17.33 -4.39 -20.03
CA MET A 84 -17.67 -5.63 -20.72
C MET A 84 -19.16 -5.95 -20.57
N ASP A 85 -19.72 -5.82 -19.36
CA ASP A 85 -21.15 -6.01 -19.10
C ASP A 85 -22.01 -5.05 -19.93
N LYS A 86 -21.60 -3.78 -20.05
CA LYS A 86 -22.31 -2.81 -20.87
C LYS A 86 -22.25 -3.17 -22.36
N ILE A 87 -21.10 -3.59 -22.88
CA ILE A 87 -20.97 -4.04 -24.27
C ILE A 87 -21.83 -5.28 -24.53
N MET A 88 -21.86 -6.22 -23.59
CA MET A 88 -22.72 -7.42 -23.66
C MET A 88 -24.20 -7.05 -23.61
N ALA A 89 -24.60 -6.07 -22.81
CA ALA A 89 -25.99 -5.61 -22.72
C ALA A 89 -26.43 -4.81 -23.96
N GLU A 90 -25.53 -4.04 -24.58
CA GLU A 90 -25.82 -3.32 -25.83
C GLU A 90 -25.81 -4.24 -27.05
N HIS A 91 -25.03 -5.33 -27.03
CA HIS A 91 -25.08 -6.42 -28.01
C HIS A 91 -25.95 -7.57 -27.50
N ASP A 92 -27.28 -7.34 -27.39
CA ASP A 92 -28.25 -8.44 -27.24
C ASP A 92 -28.70 -8.93 -28.62
N PRO A 93 -28.19 -10.08 -29.12
CA PRO A 93 -28.55 -10.62 -30.43
C PRO A 93 -29.99 -11.15 -30.48
N PHE A 94 -30.74 -11.22 -29.37
CA PHE A 94 -32.09 -11.79 -29.33
C PHE A 94 -33.22 -10.77 -29.52
N ASN A 95 -32.93 -9.47 -29.54
CA ASN A 95 -33.96 -8.42 -29.77
C ASN A 95 -34.15 -8.03 -31.26
N ARG A 96 -33.64 -8.84 -32.21
CA ARG A 96 -33.81 -8.59 -33.66
C ARG A 96 -34.73 -9.57 -34.39
N VAL A 97 -35.56 -10.32 -33.65
CA VAL A 97 -36.57 -11.20 -34.28
C VAL A 97 -37.92 -11.08 -33.56
N ALA A 98 -38.61 -9.97 -33.83
CA ALA A 98 -40.07 -9.85 -33.77
C ALA A 98 -40.52 -8.69 -34.67
#